data_AF-A0AAX3E5X7-F1
#
_entry.id   AF-A0AAX3E5X7-F1
#
_cell.length_a   1.000
_cell.length_b   1.000
_cell.length_c   1.000
_cell.angle_alpha   90.00
_cell.angle_beta   90.00
_cell.angle_gamma   90.00
#
_symmetry.space_group_name_H-M   'P 1'
#
loop_
_entity.id
_entity.type
_entity.pdbx_description
1 polymer ?
#
loop_
_entity_poly.entity_id
_entity_poly.type
_entity_poly.pdbx_seq_one_letter_code
_entity_poly.pdbx_strand_id
1 'polypeptide(L)'
;MNQTHIGAIALTCCIAFFAGALFTCVLVHNPEPPAPTLRQNIYGLPLSEMWAIVQDRTGVENSTAVLGDFRLVIDGHGAVEQLSFEFYGDDTGLPHWYRVAASSTGRVTWNSLEVDRVPPGEHPLTLFTEIERIPYRELAGENGILIVGVSSQSGGLGYDASYGDLYALRQGEFIPLKHVGFNTTEPWYTIDVSHGVKDGSGLVGTYYCTIFTLRDLVKAERVYYPDGRFFWPPPGSLPADTDELPGLGAAS
;
A
#
# COMPACT_ATOMS: atom_id res chain seq x y z
N MET A 1 -58.30 61.85 -23.22
CA MET A 1 -57.68 61.66 -21.89
C MET A 1 -57.72 60.18 -21.53
N ASN A 2 -56.62 59.44 -21.36
CA ASN A 2 -55.38 59.36 -22.13
C ASN A 2 -54.94 57.89 -22.01
N GLN A 3 -55.04 57.18 -23.12
CA GLN A 3 -54.85 55.73 -23.26
C GLN A 3 -53.36 55.38 -23.39
N THR A 4 -52.49 56.12 -22.68
CA THR A 4 -51.03 56.10 -22.81
C THR A 4 -50.29 55.68 -21.54
N HIS A 5 -51.00 55.44 -20.42
CA HIS A 5 -50.35 55.11 -19.14
C HIS A 5 -50.36 53.63 -18.75
N ILE A 6 -51.06 52.75 -19.47
CA ILE A 6 -51.14 51.32 -19.12
C ILE A 6 -49.98 50.52 -19.73
N GLY A 7 -49.40 50.96 -20.85
CA GLY A 7 -48.26 50.28 -21.49
C GLY A 7 -46.92 50.42 -20.77
N ALA A 8 -46.74 51.47 -19.96
CA ALA A 8 -45.45 51.76 -19.31
C ALA A 8 -45.22 50.92 -18.03
N ILE A 9 -46.28 50.54 -17.31
CA ILE A 9 -46.16 49.79 -16.04
C ILE A 9 -45.94 48.29 -16.31
N ALA A 10 -46.50 47.75 -17.41
CA ALA A 10 -46.29 46.36 -17.79
C ALA A 10 -44.84 46.07 -18.26
N LEU A 11 -44.15 47.05 -18.84
CA LEU A 11 -42.79 46.86 -19.37
C LEU A 11 -41.72 46.87 -18.25
N THR A 12 -41.93 47.60 -17.16
CA THR A 12 -40.96 47.68 -16.04
C THR A 12 -40.96 46.41 -15.18
N CYS A 13 -42.09 45.73 -15.04
CA CYS A 13 -42.15 44.45 -14.30
C CYS A 13 -41.49 43.28 -15.03
N CYS A 14 -41.47 43.27 -16.38
CA CYS A 14 -40.81 42.20 -17.14
C CYS A 14 -39.27 42.26 -17.07
N ILE A 15 -38.69 43.45 -16.93
CA ILE A 15 -37.23 43.61 -16.82
C ILE A 15 -36.73 43.19 -15.43
N ALA A 16 -37.52 43.42 -14.38
CA ALA A 16 -37.16 42.99 -13.03
C ALA A 16 -37.18 41.45 -12.86
N PHE A 17 -38.06 40.74 -13.58
CA PHE A 17 -38.11 39.27 -13.52
C PHE A 17 -36.97 38.59 -14.28
N PHE A 18 -36.45 39.19 -15.36
CA PHE A 18 -35.27 38.66 -16.05
C PHE A 18 -33.94 39.00 -15.34
N ALA A 19 -33.87 40.14 -14.64
CA ALA A 19 -32.68 40.48 -13.85
C ALA A 19 -32.58 39.67 -12.54
N GLY A 20 -33.70 39.26 -11.94
CA GLY A 20 -33.72 38.45 -10.72
C GLY A 20 -33.54 36.93 -10.94
N ALA A 21 -33.93 36.41 -12.11
CA ALA A 21 -33.83 34.98 -12.40
C ALA A 21 -32.49 34.55 -13.01
N LEU A 22 -31.63 35.49 -13.41
CA LEU A 22 -30.29 35.19 -13.91
C LEU A 22 -29.21 35.12 -12.81
N PHE A 23 -29.56 35.41 -11.55
CA PHE A 23 -28.56 35.60 -10.49
C PHE A 23 -28.42 34.45 -9.47
N THR A 24 -29.08 33.30 -9.67
CA THR A 24 -28.98 32.17 -8.72
C THR A 24 -28.58 30.83 -9.33
N CYS A 25 -27.98 30.84 -10.52
CA CYS A 25 -27.25 29.68 -11.04
C CYS A 25 -25.82 30.06 -11.39
N VAL A 26 -25.14 30.79 -10.50
CA VAL A 26 -23.71 30.52 -10.33
C VAL A 26 -23.68 29.14 -9.69
N LEU A 27 -23.69 28.10 -10.53
CA LEU A 27 -23.05 26.84 -10.17
C LEU A 27 -21.68 27.28 -9.68
N VAL A 28 -21.50 27.29 -8.36
CA VAL A 28 -20.18 27.26 -7.77
C VAL A 28 -19.62 25.94 -8.28
N HIS A 29 -18.99 26.01 -9.44
CA HIS A 29 -18.04 25.03 -9.87
C HIS A 29 -16.96 25.15 -8.80
N ASN A 30 -17.15 24.42 -7.71
CA ASN A 30 -16.05 24.04 -6.86
C ASN A 30 -15.20 23.20 -7.80
N PRO A 31 -14.07 23.72 -8.31
CA PRO A 31 -13.16 22.84 -9.00
C PRO A 31 -12.88 21.71 -8.02
N GLU A 32 -13.06 20.47 -8.48
CA GLU A 32 -12.58 19.32 -7.73
C GLU A 32 -11.15 19.66 -7.28
N PRO A 33 -10.81 19.49 -5.99
CA PRO A 33 -9.49 19.82 -5.50
C PRO A 33 -8.47 19.19 -6.44
N PRO A 34 -7.42 19.92 -6.86
CA PRO A 34 -6.45 19.37 -7.80
C PRO A 34 -5.96 18.02 -7.27
N ALA A 35 -5.96 17.02 -8.16
CA ALA A 35 -5.49 15.69 -7.80
C ALA A 35 -4.10 15.83 -7.14
N PRO A 36 -3.90 15.26 -5.95
CA PRO A 36 -2.63 15.42 -5.26
C PRO A 36 -1.53 14.79 -6.10
N THR A 37 -0.37 15.45 -6.10
CA THR A 37 0.78 15.04 -6.90
C THR A 37 1.89 14.53 -6.00
N LEU A 38 2.35 13.32 -6.29
CA LEU A 38 3.49 12.71 -5.64
C LEU A 38 4.79 13.33 -6.20
N ARG A 39 5.68 13.81 -5.34
CA ARG A 39 6.99 14.30 -5.78
C ARG A 39 7.85 13.14 -6.26
N GLN A 40 8.26 13.15 -7.52
CA GLN A 40 9.24 12.18 -7.99
C GLN A 40 10.59 12.48 -7.35
N ASN A 41 11.07 11.58 -6.50
CA ASN A 41 12.41 11.65 -5.95
C ASN A 41 13.30 10.63 -6.68
N ILE A 42 14.39 11.13 -7.24
CA ILE A 42 15.49 10.38 -7.88
C ILE A 42 16.19 9.39 -6.93
N TYR A 43 15.90 9.44 -5.63
CA TYR A 43 16.49 8.60 -4.59
C TYR A 43 15.50 7.81 -3.73
N GLY A 44 14.19 7.86 -4.03
CA GLY A 44 13.24 7.14 -3.19
C GLY A 44 11.81 7.23 -3.69
N LEU A 45 11.10 6.11 -3.58
CA LEU A 45 9.66 6.09 -3.63
C LEU A 45 9.16 6.88 -2.43
N PRO A 46 8.34 7.93 -2.57
CA PRO A 46 7.81 8.60 -1.41
C PRO A 46 6.53 7.86 -0.98
N LEU A 47 6.64 6.58 -0.62
CA LEU A 47 5.51 5.75 -0.19
C LEU A 47 4.88 6.28 1.10
N SER A 48 5.71 6.82 2.00
CA SER A 48 5.26 7.52 3.20
C SER A 48 4.50 8.80 2.85
N GLU A 49 4.93 9.56 1.84
CA GLU A 49 4.21 10.74 1.32
C GLU A 49 2.91 10.34 0.63
N MET A 50 2.93 9.25 -0.14
CA MET A 50 1.75 8.67 -0.78
C MET A 50 0.69 8.32 0.26
N TRP A 51 1.09 7.68 1.35
CA TRP A 51 0.18 7.36 2.44
C TRP A 51 -0.40 8.62 3.09
N ALA A 52 0.43 9.65 3.33
CA ALA A 52 -0.06 10.92 3.87
C ALA A 52 -1.11 11.59 2.95
N ILE A 53 -0.89 11.53 1.63
CA ILE A 53 -1.87 11.99 0.63
C ILE A 53 -3.16 11.18 0.74
N VAL A 54 -3.08 9.85 0.81
CA VAL A 54 -4.26 8.99 0.89
C VAL A 54 -5.05 9.27 2.16
N GLN A 55 -4.38 9.37 3.31
CA GLN A 55 -5.02 9.68 4.59
C GLN A 55 -5.78 11.02 4.54
N ASP A 56 -5.18 12.07 3.97
CA ASP A 56 -5.84 13.37 3.82
C ASP A 56 -7.05 13.34 2.88
N ARG A 57 -6.99 12.49 1.84
CA ARG A 57 -8.01 12.47 0.78
C ARG A 57 -9.17 11.52 1.02
N THR A 58 -8.95 10.40 1.70
CA THR A 58 -9.99 9.38 1.88
C THR A 58 -10.78 9.55 3.18
N GLY A 59 -10.24 10.28 4.16
CA GLY A 59 -10.86 10.40 5.48
C GLY A 59 -10.79 9.13 6.33
N VAL A 60 -10.08 8.10 5.85
CA VAL A 60 -9.94 6.81 6.55
C VAL A 60 -9.28 7.00 7.92
N GLU A 61 -9.78 6.29 8.92
CA GLU A 61 -9.17 6.26 10.24
C GLU A 61 -7.81 5.55 10.17
N ASN A 62 -6.73 6.31 10.26
CA ASN A 62 -5.37 5.82 10.08
C ASN A 62 -5.03 4.62 10.99
N SER A 63 -5.51 4.58 12.23
CA SER A 63 -5.28 3.46 13.17
C SER A 63 -5.83 2.12 12.69
N THR A 64 -6.82 2.13 11.79
CA THR A 64 -7.53 0.94 11.32
C THR A 64 -6.98 0.42 9.99
N ALA A 65 -6.05 1.15 9.37
CA ALA A 65 -5.58 0.83 8.04
C ALA A 65 -4.77 -0.47 8.02
N VAL A 66 -5.08 -1.35 7.07
CA VAL A 66 -4.41 -2.63 6.83
C VAL A 66 -4.04 -2.75 5.36
N LEU A 67 -2.77 -3.02 5.06
CA LEU A 67 -2.32 -3.25 3.69
C LEU A 67 -2.86 -4.59 3.16
N GLY A 68 -3.48 -4.56 1.97
CA GLY A 68 -3.80 -5.76 1.20
C GLY A 68 -2.63 -6.16 0.31
N ASP A 69 -2.57 -5.52 -0.85
CA ASP A 69 -1.53 -5.75 -1.86
C ASP A 69 -0.82 -4.44 -2.22
N PHE A 70 0.45 -4.51 -2.58
CA PHE A 70 1.20 -3.40 -3.12
C PHE A 70 1.99 -3.84 -4.35
N ARG A 71 2.05 -2.95 -5.34
CA ARG A 71 2.80 -3.13 -6.56
C ARG A 71 3.51 -1.86 -6.96
N LEU A 72 4.78 -2.01 -7.32
CA LEU A 72 5.61 -0.96 -7.83
C LEU A 72 6.36 -1.43 -9.07
N VAL A 73 6.47 -0.55 -10.06
CA VAL A 73 7.30 -0.72 -11.24
C VAL A 73 8.26 0.45 -11.33
N ILE A 74 9.56 0.14 -11.38
CA ILE A 74 10.66 1.10 -11.54
C ILE A 74 11.32 0.83 -12.89
N ASP A 75 11.56 1.86 -13.69
CA ASP A 75 12.29 1.72 -14.96
C ASP A 75 13.80 1.53 -14.76
N GLY A 76 14.51 1.26 -15.86
CA GLY A 76 15.97 1.10 -15.85
C GLY A 76 16.76 2.36 -15.49
N HIS A 77 16.11 3.52 -15.35
CA HIS A 77 16.69 4.77 -14.89
C HIS A 77 16.37 5.06 -13.41
N GLY A 78 15.61 4.19 -12.75
CA GLY A 78 15.21 4.35 -11.36
C GLY A 78 13.94 5.17 -11.17
N ALA A 79 13.22 5.54 -12.23
CA ALA A 79 11.98 6.31 -12.14
C ALA A 79 10.78 5.39 -11.92
N VAL A 80 9.80 5.87 -11.15
CA VAL A 80 8.55 5.14 -10.91
C VAL A 80 7.65 5.24 -12.12
N GLU A 81 7.42 4.11 -12.79
CA GLU A 81 6.46 4.03 -13.90
C GLU A 81 5.04 3.80 -13.40
N GLN A 82 4.92 2.95 -12.38
CA GLN A 82 3.64 2.56 -11.79
C GLN A 82 3.80 2.33 -10.29
N LEU A 83 2.87 2.86 -9.51
CA LEU A 83 2.70 2.55 -8.10
C LEU A 83 1.21 2.32 -7.88
N SER A 84 0.86 1.19 -7.28
CA SER A 84 -0.51 0.91 -6.87
C SER A 84 -0.54 0.05 -5.63
N PHE A 85 -1.52 0.27 -4.77
CA PHE A 85 -1.74 -0.60 -3.63
C PHE A 85 -3.23 -0.62 -3.26
N GLU A 86 -3.57 -1.65 -2.52
CA GLU A 86 -4.88 -1.90 -1.99
C GLU A 86 -4.79 -1.95 -0.48
N PHE A 87 -5.74 -1.35 0.21
CA PHE A 87 -5.76 -1.35 1.67
C PHE A 87 -7.20 -1.36 2.17
N TYR A 88 -7.36 -1.79 3.41
CA TYR A 88 -8.62 -1.76 4.13
C TYR A 88 -8.54 -0.73 5.25
N GLY A 89 -9.66 -0.16 5.66
CA GLY A 89 -9.74 0.70 6.83
C GLY A 89 -11.16 1.20 7.04
N ASP A 90 -11.40 1.78 8.21
CA ASP A 90 -12.71 2.31 8.57
C ASP A 90 -12.85 3.77 8.13
N ASP A 91 -13.98 4.07 7.50
CA ASP A 91 -14.43 5.43 7.19
C ASP A 91 -15.76 5.66 7.89
N THR A 92 -15.79 6.55 8.88
CA THR A 92 -16.96 6.83 9.71
C THR A 92 -17.57 5.60 10.40
N GLY A 93 -16.75 4.60 10.72
CA GLY A 93 -17.17 3.35 11.38
C GLY A 93 -17.70 2.26 10.44
N LEU A 94 -17.58 2.47 9.12
CA LEU A 94 -17.85 1.45 8.11
C LEU A 94 -16.53 0.93 7.53
N PRO A 95 -16.33 -0.41 7.46
CA PRO A 95 -15.16 -0.99 6.82
C PRO A 95 -15.19 -0.79 5.31
N HIS A 96 -14.09 -0.27 4.76
CA HIS A 96 -13.92 -0.05 3.33
C HIS A 96 -12.65 -0.73 2.82
N TRP A 97 -12.73 -1.25 1.60
CA TRP A 97 -11.57 -1.56 0.78
C TRP A 97 -11.30 -0.40 -0.17
N TYR A 98 -10.03 -0.05 -0.32
CA TYR A 98 -9.55 1.02 -1.17
C TYR A 98 -8.53 0.45 -2.15
N ARG A 99 -8.58 0.94 -3.38
CA ARG A 99 -7.49 0.79 -4.35
C ARG A 99 -6.95 2.16 -4.71
N VAL A 100 -5.64 2.30 -4.62
CA VAL A 100 -4.90 3.53 -4.90
C VAL A 100 -3.92 3.24 -6.03
N ALA A 101 -3.79 4.20 -6.94
CA ALA A 101 -2.79 4.16 -7.99
C ALA A 101 -2.19 5.55 -8.20
N ALA A 102 -0.91 5.59 -8.53
CA ALA A 102 -0.22 6.78 -8.99
C ALA A 102 0.43 6.52 -10.35
N SER A 103 0.21 7.48 -11.26
CA SER A 103 0.79 7.45 -12.60
C SER A 103 2.25 7.92 -12.59
N SER A 104 2.94 7.72 -13.72
CA SER A 104 4.25 8.30 -14.01
C SER A 104 4.28 9.83 -14.03
N THR A 105 3.14 10.52 -13.96
CA THR A 105 3.06 11.98 -13.77
C THR A 105 2.88 12.37 -12.30
N GLY A 106 2.91 11.39 -11.39
CA GLY A 106 2.65 11.57 -9.96
C GLY A 106 1.17 11.81 -9.62
N ARG A 107 0.24 11.73 -10.57
CA ARG A 107 -1.19 11.91 -10.30
C ARG A 107 -1.70 10.71 -9.52
N VAL A 108 -2.24 10.96 -8.32
CA VAL A 108 -2.84 9.92 -7.48
C VAL A 108 -4.34 9.83 -7.75
N THR A 109 -4.83 8.61 -7.89
CA THR A 109 -6.26 8.26 -8.03
C THR A 109 -6.60 7.15 -7.05
N TRP A 110 -7.83 7.16 -6.54
CA TRP A 110 -8.33 6.10 -5.68
C TRP A 110 -9.80 5.80 -5.95
N ASN A 111 -10.23 4.61 -5.56
CA ASN A 111 -11.62 4.22 -5.47
C ASN A 111 -11.82 3.34 -4.23
N SER A 112 -13.06 3.24 -3.77
CA SER A 112 -13.41 2.48 -2.56
C SER A 112 -14.69 1.68 -2.74
N LEU A 113 -14.81 0.61 -1.96
CA LEU A 113 -16.00 -0.23 -1.83
C LEU A 113 -16.19 -0.58 -0.35
N GLU A 114 -17.42 -0.50 0.14
CA GLU A 114 -17.77 -1.01 1.47
C GLU A 114 -17.58 -2.53 1.51
N VAL A 115 -17.11 -3.05 2.64
CA VAL A 115 -16.87 -4.48 2.86
C VAL A 115 -17.38 -4.92 4.23
N ASP A 116 -17.61 -6.21 4.41
CA ASP A 116 -18.17 -6.74 5.67
C ASP A 116 -17.20 -6.61 6.85
N ARG A 117 -15.88 -6.66 6.60
CA ARG A 117 -14.85 -6.63 7.63
C ARG A 117 -13.47 -6.24 7.09
N VAL A 118 -12.64 -5.67 7.96
CA VAL A 118 -11.19 -5.49 7.73
C VAL A 118 -10.46 -6.80 8.06
N PRO A 119 -9.65 -7.35 7.15
CA PRO A 119 -8.82 -8.53 7.45
C PRO A 119 -7.70 -8.17 8.44
N PRO A 120 -7.16 -9.15 9.20
CA PRO A 120 -5.96 -8.90 10.00
C PRO A 120 -4.78 -8.61 9.06
N GLY A 121 -3.90 -7.71 9.47
CA GLY A 121 -2.70 -7.38 8.71
C GLY A 121 -1.95 -6.20 9.32
N GLU A 122 -0.97 -5.71 8.58
CA GLU A 122 -0.10 -4.63 9.03
C GLU A 122 -0.53 -3.30 8.42
N HIS A 123 -0.30 -2.24 9.18
CA HIS A 123 -0.52 -0.89 8.70
C HIS A 123 0.40 -0.58 7.50
N PRO A 124 -0.10 0.05 6.41
CA PRO A 124 0.68 0.33 5.20
C PRO A 124 2.03 1.01 5.45
N LEU A 125 2.08 2.06 6.29
CA LEU A 125 3.33 2.74 6.65
C LEU A 125 4.42 1.82 7.24
N THR A 126 4.04 0.78 7.97
CA THR A 126 5.02 -0.15 8.56
C THR A 126 5.83 -0.83 7.46
N LEU A 127 5.19 -1.22 6.37
CA LEU A 127 5.85 -1.87 5.24
C LEU A 127 6.48 -0.86 4.29
N PHE A 128 5.79 0.26 4.02
CA PHE A 128 6.29 1.31 3.14
C PHE A 128 7.65 1.84 3.61
N THR A 129 7.82 2.07 4.91
CA THR A 129 9.11 2.56 5.45
C THR A 129 10.25 1.55 5.30
N GLU A 130 9.98 0.25 5.27
CA GLU A 130 11.00 -0.78 4.98
C GLU A 130 11.26 -0.88 3.46
N ILE A 131 10.20 -0.87 2.64
CA ILE A 131 10.29 -0.89 1.17
C ILE A 131 11.10 0.30 0.66
N GLU A 132 10.90 1.49 1.23
CA GLU A 132 11.67 2.71 0.92
C GLU A 132 13.19 2.56 1.14
N ARG A 133 13.62 1.60 1.98
CA ARG A 133 15.04 1.36 2.27
C ARG A 133 15.70 0.37 1.33
N ILE A 134 14.94 -0.24 0.42
CA ILE A 134 15.49 -1.22 -0.52
C ILE A 134 16.46 -0.52 -1.49
N PRO A 135 17.70 -1.03 -1.68
CA PRO A 135 18.66 -0.47 -2.62
C PRO A 135 18.31 -0.85 -4.07
N TYR A 136 17.22 -0.28 -4.61
CA TYR A 136 16.69 -0.60 -5.95
C TYR A 136 17.71 -0.45 -7.07
N ARG A 137 18.65 0.50 -6.98
CA ARG A 137 19.70 0.67 -7.98
C ARG A 137 20.62 -0.55 -8.07
N GLU A 138 20.96 -1.14 -6.92
CA GLU A 138 21.82 -2.33 -6.86
C GLU A 138 21.06 -3.55 -7.39
N LEU A 139 19.76 -3.65 -7.08
CA LEU A 139 18.90 -4.72 -7.57
C LEU A 139 18.60 -4.60 -9.08
N ALA A 140 18.45 -3.39 -9.62
CA ALA A 140 18.07 -3.18 -11.03
C ALA A 140 19.20 -3.55 -12.01
N GLY A 141 20.46 -3.43 -11.56
CA GLY A 141 21.62 -3.54 -12.44
C GLY A 141 21.68 -2.42 -13.49
N GLU A 142 22.44 -2.63 -14.57
CA GLU A 142 22.49 -1.69 -15.69
C GLU A 142 21.21 -1.81 -16.55
N ASN A 143 20.28 -0.85 -16.38
CA ASN A 143 19.09 -0.64 -17.20
C ASN A 143 17.95 -1.67 -17.08
N GLY A 144 17.86 -2.41 -15.97
CA GLY A 144 16.75 -3.34 -15.71
C GLY A 144 15.50 -2.66 -15.15
N ILE A 145 14.32 -2.98 -15.69
CA ILE A 145 13.05 -2.66 -15.03
C ILE A 145 12.95 -3.53 -13.78
N LEU A 146 12.50 -2.97 -12.66
CA LEU A 146 12.16 -3.73 -11.47
C LEU A 146 10.66 -3.72 -11.22
N ILE A 147 10.14 -4.88 -10.82
CA ILE A 147 8.77 -5.03 -10.34
C ILE A 147 8.85 -5.51 -8.90
N VAL A 148 8.20 -4.80 -8.00
CA VAL A 148 8.14 -5.13 -6.57
C VAL A 148 6.69 -5.38 -6.22
N GLY A 149 6.40 -6.60 -5.76
CA GLY A 149 5.11 -7.00 -5.24
C GLY A 149 5.19 -7.19 -3.73
N VAL A 150 4.14 -6.81 -3.02
CA VAL A 150 4.01 -7.09 -1.58
C VAL A 150 2.61 -7.59 -1.33
N SER A 151 2.51 -8.76 -0.69
CA SER A 151 1.24 -9.42 -0.42
C SER A 151 1.25 -10.06 0.95
N SER A 152 0.09 -10.03 1.61
CA SER A 152 -0.13 -10.72 2.88
C SER A 152 -0.25 -12.23 2.67
N GLN A 153 0.35 -13.00 3.57
CA GLN A 153 0.35 -14.45 3.61
C GLN A 153 -0.07 -14.92 5.01
N SER A 154 -0.65 -16.12 5.09
CA SER A 154 -0.99 -16.75 6.37
C SER A 154 -0.99 -18.28 6.24
N GLY A 155 -0.88 -18.99 7.35
CA GLY A 155 -0.91 -20.44 7.41
C GLY A 155 0.46 -21.11 7.35
N GLY A 156 0.53 -22.26 6.67
CA GLY A 156 1.72 -23.10 6.56
C GLY A 156 2.40 -22.93 5.20
N LEU A 157 3.49 -22.16 5.14
CA LEU A 157 4.26 -21.90 3.92
C LEU A 157 5.75 -21.94 4.19
N GLY A 158 6.51 -22.47 3.23
CA GLY A 158 7.97 -22.58 3.30
C GLY A 158 8.62 -21.98 2.06
N TYR A 159 9.75 -21.32 2.28
CA TYR A 159 10.57 -20.69 1.26
C TYR A 159 11.98 -21.27 1.36
N ASP A 160 12.54 -21.67 0.22
CA ASP A 160 13.87 -22.28 0.17
C ASP A 160 14.72 -21.61 -0.92
N ALA A 161 15.95 -21.26 -0.57
CA ALA A 161 16.89 -20.57 -1.45
C ALA A 161 17.27 -21.39 -2.70
N SER A 162 16.97 -22.69 -2.73
CA SER A 162 17.16 -23.54 -3.91
C SER A 162 16.21 -23.23 -5.07
N TYR A 163 15.09 -22.54 -4.80
CA TYR A 163 14.11 -22.13 -5.82
C TYR A 163 14.23 -20.66 -6.22
N GLY A 164 14.94 -19.85 -5.44
CA GLY A 164 15.08 -18.43 -5.66
C GLY A 164 15.71 -17.74 -4.46
N ASP A 165 16.42 -16.64 -4.67
CA ASP A 165 17.15 -15.99 -3.59
C ASP A 165 16.21 -15.48 -2.49
N LEU A 166 16.63 -15.65 -1.23
CA LEU A 166 15.89 -15.24 -0.04
C LEU A 166 16.73 -14.30 0.81
N TYR A 167 16.12 -13.23 1.29
CA TYR A 167 16.80 -12.24 2.11
C TYR A 167 15.96 -11.79 3.31
N ALA A 168 16.64 -11.50 4.41
CA ALA A 168 16.10 -10.64 5.46
C ALA A 168 16.49 -9.19 5.16
N LEU A 169 15.53 -8.27 5.22
CA LEU A 169 15.79 -6.83 5.16
C LEU A 169 15.99 -6.29 6.58
N ARG A 170 17.19 -5.76 6.82
CA ARG A 170 17.56 -5.11 8.08
C ARG A 170 18.15 -3.74 7.79
N GLN A 171 17.38 -2.69 8.08
CA GLN A 171 17.86 -1.30 7.94
C GLN A 171 18.42 -0.96 6.54
N GLY A 172 17.82 -1.53 5.48
CA GLY A 172 18.28 -1.36 4.10
C GLY A 172 19.32 -2.38 3.64
N GLU A 173 19.86 -3.21 4.54
CA GLU A 173 20.79 -4.28 4.18
C GLU A 173 20.05 -5.60 3.91
N PHE A 174 20.50 -6.32 2.88
CA PHE A 174 20.05 -7.66 2.57
C PHE A 174 20.95 -8.71 3.21
N ILE A 175 20.37 -9.48 4.13
CA ILE A 175 21.05 -10.60 4.79
C ILE A 175 20.54 -11.90 4.13
N PRO A 176 21.40 -12.67 3.45
CA PRO A 176 20.97 -13.90 2.79
C PRO A 176 20.38 -14.90 3.77
N LEU A 177 19.30 -15.55 3.36
CA LEU A 177 18.64 -16.65 4.07
C LEU A 177 18.74 -17.92 3.23
N LYS A 178 18.79 -19.06 3.90
CA LYS A 178 18.74 -20.38 3.27
C LYS A 178 17.31 -20.91 3.19
N HIS A 179 16.56 -20.76 4.28
CA HIS A 179 15.22 -21.32 4.41
C HIS A 179 14.40 -20.53 5.43
N VAL A 180 13.12 -20.32 5.14
CA VAL A 180 12.15 -19.70 6.04
C VAL A 180 10.87 -20.54 6.03
N GLY A 181 10.38 -20.93 7.21
CA GLY A 181 9.15 -21.68 7.37
C GLY A 181 8.20 -20.97 8.31
N PHE A 182 6.98 -20.73 7.85
CA PHE A 182 5.87 -20.20 8.64
C PHE A 182 4.84 -21.30 8.89
N ASN A 183 4.30 -21.31 10.11
CA ASN A 183 3.16 -22.12 10.49
C ASN A 183 2.35 -21.33 11.53
N THR A 184 1.76 -20.23 11.09
CA THR A 184 1.06 -19.28 11.95
C THR A 184 -0.20 -18.74 11.27
N THR A 185 -1.24 -18.45 12.04
CA THR A 185 -2.43 -17.74 11.56
C THR A 185 -2.23 -16.22 11.55
N GLU A 186 -1.18 -15.72 12.18
CA GLU A 186 -0.83 -14.30 12.11
C GLU A 186 -0.32 -13.96 10.70
N PRO A 187 -0.80 -12.86 10.09
CA PRO A 187 -0.36 -12.48 8.76
C PRO A 187 1.11 -12.02 8.76
N TRP A 188 1.84 -12.40 7.72
CA TRP A 188 3.16 -11.87 7.38
C TRP A 188 3.17 -11.41 5.93
N TYR A 189 4.14 -10.58 5.56
CA TYR A 189 4.23 -10.05 4.20
C TYR A 189 5.51 -10.56 3.51
N THR A 190 5.37 -10.97 2.25
CA THR A 190 6.51 -11.16 1.35
C THR A 190 6.73 -9.91 0.53
N ILE A 191 7.99 -9.56 0.29
CA ILE A 191 8.36 -8.53 -0.68
C ILE A 191 9.06 -9.25 -1.83
N ASP A 192 8.33 -9.46 -2.92
CA ASP A 192 8.81 -10.20 -4.09
C ASP A 192 9.35 -9.21 -5.13
N VAL A 193 10.60 -9.41 -5.52
CA VAL A 193 11.28 -8.60 -6.53
C VAL A 193 11.44 -9.43 -7.80
N SER A 194 11.15 -8.81 -8.93
CA SER A 194 11.29 -9.40 -10.25
C SER A 194 11.97 -8.42 -11.21
N HIS A 195 12.77 -8.94 -12.13
CA HIS A 195 13.26 -8.17 -13.27
C HIS A 195 12.18 -8.11 -14.35
N GLY A 196 11.80 -6.92 -14.75
CA GLY A 196 10.84 -6.67 -15.81
C GLY A 196 11.49 -6.62 -17.19
N VAL A 197 10.78 -7.15 -18.19
CA VAL A 197 11.03 -6.90 -19.61
C VAL A 197 9.73 -6.39 -20.22
N LYS A 198 9.82 -5.27 -20.96
CA LYS A 198 8.72 -4.82 -21.81
C LYS A 198 8.85 -5.50 -23.15
N ASP A 199 7.88 -6.34 -23.50
CA ASP A 199 7.71 -6.83 -24.85
C ASP A 199 6.45 -6.20 -25.48
N GLY A 200 6.22 -6.45 -26.76
CA GLY A 200 5.05 -5.92 -27.47
C GLY A 200 3.69 -6.39 -26.91
N SER A 201 3.68 -7.31 -25.94
CA SER A 201 2.49 -7.82 -25.26
C SER A 201 2.27 -7.25 -23.85
N GLY A 202 3.30 -6.63 -23.26
CA GLY A 202 3.22 -5.95 -21.97
C GLY A 202 4.48 -6.04 -21.14
N LEU A 203 4.32 -5.86 -19.82
CA LEU A 203 5.39 -5.99 -18.84
C LEU A 203 5.39 -7.40 -18.26
N VAL A 204 6.44 -8.16 -18.55
CA VAL A 204 6.65 -9.52 -18.03
C VAL A 204 7.75 -9.50 -16.99
N GLY A 205 7.50 -10.07 -15.81
CA GLY A 205 8.47 -10.17 -14.72
C GLY A 205 9.10 -11.56 -14.67
N THR A 206 10.42 -11.62 -14.58
CA THR A 206 11.16 -12.82 -14.17
C THR A 206 11.47 -12.68 -12.69
N TYR A 207 10.94 -13.59 -11.88
CA TYR A 207 11.19 -13.61 -10.43
C TYR A 207 12.69 -13.58 -10.14
N TYR A 208 13.08 -12.74 -9.19
CA TYR A 208 14.47 -12.57 -8.77
C TYR A 208 14.66 -13.06 -7.32
N CYS A 209 13.99 -12.42 -6.36
CA CYS A 209 14.14 -12.77 -4.95
C CYS A 209 12.89 -12.46 -4.12
N THR A 210 12.80 -13.10 -2.95
CA THR A 210 11.82 -12.77 -1.90
C THR A 210 12.57 -12.21 -0.71
N ILE A 211 12.07 -11.10 -0.20
CA ILE A 211 12.61 -10.38 0.95
C ILE A 211 11.59 -10.42 2.09
N PHE A 212 12.06 -10.68 3.29
CA PHE A 212 11.28 -10.61 4.53
C PHE A 212 11.78 -9.49 5.42
N THR A 213 10.87 -8.76 6.05
CA THR A 213 11.26 -7.82 7.11
C THR A 213 11.67 -8.60 8.36
N LEU A 214 12.52 -8.02 9.21
CA LEU A 214 12.81 -8.64 10.51
C LEU A 214 11.55 -8.85 11.37
N ARG A 215 10.56 -7.96 11.24
CA ARG A 215 9.28 -8.08 11.93
C ARG A 215 8.56 -9.36 11.53
N ASP A 216 8.50 -9.66 10.24
CA ASP A 216 7.84 -10.87 9.74
C ASP A 216 8.62 -12.13 10.11
N LEU A 217 9.95 -12.09 10.09
CA LEU A 217 10.78 -13.24 10.46
C LEU A 217 10.63 -13.66 11.94
N VAL A 218 10.21 -12.77 12.83
CA VAL A 218 9.88 -13.13 14.23
C VAL A 218 8.65 -14.05 14.31
N LYS A 219 7.76 -14.00 13.31
CA LYS A 219 6.55 -14.85 13.21
C LYS A 219 6.84 -16.23 12.62
N ALA A 220 8.04 -16.43 12.05
CA ALA A 220 8.43 -17.69 11.42
C ALA A 220 8.71 -18.78 12.47
N GLU A 221 8.28 -20.01 12.19
CA GLU A 221 8.63 -21.18 13.00
C GLU A 221 10.13 -21.49 12.85
N ARG A 222 10.67 -21.28 11.65
CA ARG A 222 12.06 -21.64 11.30
C ARG A 222 12.67 -20.62 10.37
N VAL A 223 13.89 -20.19 10.68
CA VAL A 223 14.71 -19.35 9.80
C VAL A 223 16.15 -19.84 9.88
N TYR A 224 16.72 -20.18 8.72
CA TYR A 224 18.09 -20.66 8.60
C TYR A 224 18.91 -19.72 7.74
N TYR A 225 20.10 -19.37 8.21
CA TYR A 225 21.11 -18.67 7.44
C TYR A 225 21.92 -19.65 6.56
N PRO A 226 22.63 -19.17 5.52
CA PRO A 226 23.47 -20.02 4.67
C PRO A 226 24.51 -20.85 5.42
N ASP A 227 25.05 -20.30 6.52
CA ASP A 227 26.01 -20.98 7.39
C ASP A 227 25.38 -22.00 8.34
N GLY A 228 24.07 -22.24 8.22
CA GLY A 228 23.31 -23.18 9.03
C GLY A 228 22.96 -22.67 10.43
N ARG A 229 23.32 -21.42 10.78
CA ARG A 229 22.87 -20.82 12.05
C ARG A 229 21.35 -20.62 12.01
N PHE A 230 20.72 -20.92 13.14
CA PHE A 230 19.31 -20.65 13.36
C PHE A 230 19.15 -19.18 13.78
N PHE A 231 18.14 -18.50 13.24
CA PHE A 231 17.76 -17.18 13.73
C PHE A 231 17.17 -17.31 15.13
N TRP A 232 17.79 -16.63 16.10
CA TRP A 232 17.16 -16.39 17.38
C TRP A 232 16.73 -14.92 17.42
N PRO A 233 15.43 -14.60 17.54
CA PRO A 233 15.05 -13.21 17.77
C PRO A 233 15.72 -12.71 19.06
N PRO A 234 16.03 -11.41 19.18
CA PRO A 234 16.62 -10.88 20.40
C PRO A 234 15.74 -11.26 21.61
N PRO A 235 16.34 -11.62 22.76
CA PRO A 235 15.59 -12.04 23.94
C PRO A 235 14.64 -10.92 24.38
N GLY A 236 13.33 -11.18 24.26
CA GLY A 236 12.25 -10.21 24.48
C GLY A 236 10.96 -10.55 23.72
N SER A 237 11.04 -11.38 22.68
CA SER A 237 9.90 -11.84 21.87
C SER A 237 9.53 -13.29 22.19
N LEU A 238 9.10 -13.58 23.41
CA LEU A 238 8.48 -14.88 23.74
C LEU A 238 6.97 -14.77 23.49
N PRO A 239 6.34 -15.76 22.82
CA PRO A 239 4.90 -15.95 22.92
C PRO A 239 4.53 -16.28 24.37
N ALA A 240 3.40 -15.74 24.82
CA ALA A 240 2.75 -16.17 26.04
C ALA A 240 2.39 -17.67 25.95
N ASP A 241 2.49 -18.34 27.09
CA ASP A 241 1.94 -19.64 27.44
C ASP A 241 2.51 -20.88 26.72
N THR A 242 3.50 -21.49 27.36
CA THR A 242 3.38 -22.92 27.65
C THR A 242 2.94 -23.07 29.10
N ASP A 243 1.62 -23.09 29.27
CA ASP A 243 1.00 -23.52 30.52
C ASP A 243 1.52 -24.91 30.88
N GLU A 244 2.03 -25.01 32.10
CA GLU A 244 2.28 -26.25 32.80
C GLU A 244 1.02 -27.14 32.73
N LEU A 245 1.20 -28.42 32.41
CA LEU A 245 0.28 -29.45 32.89
C LEU A 245 1.03 -30.42 33.83
N PRO A 246 0.39 -30.81 34.95
CA PRO A 246 1.06 -31.27 36.14
C PRO A 246 1.25 -32.79 36.13
N GLY A 247 2.06 -33.24 37.10
CA GLY A 247 2.63 -34.56 37.18
C GLY A 247 1.67 -35.74 37.07
N LEU A 248 2.14 -36.77 36.37
CA LEU A 248 1.68 -38.14 36.52
C LEU A 248 2.62 -38.87 37.48
N GLY A 249 2.04 -39.30 38.60
CA GLY A 249 2.72 -39.67 39.81
C GLY A 249 3.44 -41.01 39.81
N ALA A 250 4.29 -41.14 40.82
CA ALA A 250 4.82 -42.40 41.31
C ALA A 250 3.87 -43.02 42.36
N ALA A 251 4.01 -44.35 42.50
CA ALA A 251 3.51 -45.26 43.54
C ALA A 251 2.19 -46.01 43.25
N SER A 252 2.33 -47.26 42.79
CA SER A 252 2.32 -48.44 43.67
C SER A 252 3.00 -49.61 42.97
#